data_AF-A0A817VD69-F1
#
_entry.id   AF-A0A817VD69-F1
#
_cell.length_a   1.000
_cell.length_b   1.000
_cell.length_c   1.000
_cell.angle_alpha   90.00
_cell.angle_beta   90.00
_cell.angle_gamma   90.00
#
_symmetry.space_group_name_H-M   'P 1'
#
loop_
_entity.id
_entity.type
_entity.pdbx_description
1 polymer ?
#
loop_
_entity_poly.entity_id
_entity_poly.type
_entity_poly.pdbx_seq_one_letter_code
_entity_poly.pdbx_strand_id
1 'polypeptide(L)'
;MSEQHDLSQLGVITVVFNPVRYEIRYKLYFEFKEHMARSGINLTTVECIFPKATKFGLPEQKFEVTRSDNPHDIQIIAPSVMWIKENLINIAAQRLPKHVRKTQRNKPLLLSNGFAYTIDKTTDEKIYWKCESAQSLKCKGRIHTNSLSTIILHETNNHNHLGKAVSSEIRIFEEKIRDRAINYNESTQTVIDNCLMNLSDNAVARIPNFKHIKNLYIFCTTCKFCSDWPHLTIRALQQYPIVQLFKVGFFNGSDGEKDVLRTDYSFGYSICHNKPIARHHPDWYAHPGYAWAMHRNAFDAIGGLLDFCIVGPGDLHFAYALLGRIHETYPCSLGKDYQQSAEEWGNRLATIAGHGANVGYVNTDLFHRWHGSRESRGYNSRWSILIDYQYSPVTDLRHDKISGVIDFNSTLGECIDDPRIKKMKQAMVNYFISRNEDTTNTSKQESTTEIPMQYQDANNYPITSVPNEQLLVNASHHRSDAFHDAE
;
A
#
# COMPACT_ATOMS: atom_id res chain seq x y z
N MET A 1 -21.80 23.72 -3.93
CA MET A 1 -20.72 23.62 -4.94
C MET A 1 -19.70 22.63 -4.40
N SER A 2 -19.45 21.51 -5.07
CA SER A 2 -18.48 20.50 -4.60
C SER A 2 -17.07 21.09 -4.62
N GLU A 3 -16.35 21.06 -3.50
CA GLU A 3 -14.90 21.30 -3.49
C GLU A 3 -14.26 20.30 -4.48
N GLN A 4 -13.76 20.82 -5.60
CA GLN A 4 -13.01 20.06 -6.60
C GLN A 4 -11.57 19.98 -6.07
N HIS A 5 -11.13 18.79 -5.70
CA HIS A 5 -9.81 18.57 -5.11
C HIS A 5 -8.76 18.43 -6.23
N ASP A 6 -7.53 18.90 -5.96
CA ASP A 6 -6.41 18.77 -6.89
C ASP A 6 -5.99 17.29 -7.02
N LEU A 7 -6.41 16.64 -8.10
CA LEU A 7 -6.10 15.23 -8.38
C LEU A 7 -4.60 14.96 -8.58
N SER A 8 -3.76 15.99 -8.76
CA SER A 8 -2.30 15.80 -8.80
C SER A 8 -1.70 15.32 -7.47
N GLN A 9 -2.52 15.27 -6.42
CA GLN A 9 -2.18 14.66 -5.14
C GLN A 9 -2.31 13.12 -5.17
N LEU A 10 -3.06 12.53 -6.10
CA LEU A 10 -3.23 11.06 -6.17
C LEU A 10 -2.11 10.42 -7.02
N GLY A 11 -1.38 9.48 -6.43
CA GLY A 11 -0.31 8.72 -7.07
C GLY A 11 -0.75 7.32 -7.45
N VAL A 12 -1.58 7.20 -8.49
CA VAL A 12 -2.19 5.91 -8.83
C VAL A 12 -1.16 5.02 -9.54
N ILE A 13 -0.91 3.84 -8.97
CA ILE A 13 0.01 2.84 -9.54
C ILE A 13 -0.80 1.64 -10.03
N THR A 14 -0.38 1.05 -11.15
CA THR A 14 -0.79 -0.31 -11.52
C THR A 14 0.43 -1.13 -11.93
N VAL A 15 0.33 -2.43 -11.76
CA VAL A 15 1.39 -3.38 -12.09
C VAL A 15 0.84 -4.40 -13.07
N VAL A 16 1.52 -4.54 -14.20
CA VAL A 16 1.34 -5.63 -15.15
C VAL A 16 2.47 -6.63 -14.93
N PHE A 17 2.14 -7.66 -14.16
CA PHE A 17 2.94 -8.85 -13.93
C PHE A 17 2.21 -10.02 -14.62
N ASN A 18 2.74 -10.51 -15.74
CA ASN A 18 2.07 -11.52 -16.56
C ASN A 18 3.07 -12.52 -17.16
N PRO A 19 3.70 -13.38 -16.34
CA PRO A 19 4.77 -14.27 -16.80
C PRO A 19 4.31 -15.27 -17.87
N VAL A 20 3.03 -15.66 -17.86
CA VAL A 20 2.46 -16.64 -18.82
C VAL A 20 1.85 -15.95 -20.05
N ARG A 21 1.77 -14.61 -20.06
CA ARG A 21 1.20 -13.81 -21.16
C ARG A 21 -0.29 -14.08 -21.40
N TYR A 22 -1.07 -14.28 -20.32
CA TYR A 22 -2.52 -14.39 -20.43
C TYR A 22 -3.11 -13.14 -21.07
N GLU A 23 -3.90 -13.29 -22.13
CA GLU A 23 -4.45 -12.20 -22.92
C GLU A 23 -5.44 -11.35 -22.12
N ILE A 24 -6.21 -11.98 -21.23
CA ILE A 24 -7.19 -11.30 -20.38
C ILE A 24 -6.53 -10.22 -19.51
N ARG A 25 -5.29 -10.43 -19.07
CA ARG A 25 -4.55 -9.47 -18.23
C ARG A 25 -4.28 -8.17 -18.99
N TYR A 26 -3.92 -8.27 -20.27
CA TYR A 26 -3.69 -7.10 -21.11
C TYR A 26 -4.99 -6.36 -21.40
N LYS A 27 -6.05 -7.09 -21.76
CA LYS A 27 -7.39 -6.53 -21.94
C LYS A 27 -7.85 -5.73 -20.72
N LEU A 28 -7.78 -6.35 -19.53
CA LEU A 28 -8.19 -5.71 -18.29
C LEU A 28 -7.31 -4.50 -17.92
N TYR A 29 -6.01 -4.56 -18.21
CA TYR A 29 -5.14 -3.39 -18.04
C TYR A 29 -5.57 -2.22 -18.93
N PHE A 30 -5.84 -2.44 -20.23
CA PHE A 30 -6.24 -1.34 -21.12
C PHE A 30 -7.59 -0.74 -20.72
N GLU A 31 -8.55 -1.57 -20.32
CA GLU A 31 -9.82 -1.10 -19.74
C GLU A 31 -9.61 -0.27 -18.48
N PHE A 32 -8.70 -0.71 -17.60
CA PHE A 32 -8.34 0.02 -16.39
C PHE A 32 -7.65 1.35 -16.72
N LYS A 33 -6.72 1.37 -17.67
CA LYS A 33 -6.03 2.58 -18.13
C LYS A 33 -7.01 3.61 -18.69
N GLU A 34 -7.97 3.18 -19.51
CA GLU A 34 -9.05 4.05 -19.98
C GLU A 34 -9.91 4.57 -18.83
N HIS A 35 -10.24 3.72 -17.86
CA HIS A 35 -11.01 4.13 -16.68
C HIS A 35 -10.27 5.19 -15.85
N MET A 36 -8.95 5.06 -15.67
CA MET A 36 -8.12 6.07 -15.00
C MET A 36 -8.11 7.39 -15.77
N ALA A 37 -7.91 7.33 -17.09
CA ALA A 37 -7.93 8.52 -17.93
C ALA A 37 -9.29 9.26 -17.88
N ARG A 38 -10.41 8.52 -17.96
CA ARG A 38 -11.76 9.08 -17.80
C ARG A 38 -12.00 9.66 -16.41
N SER A 39 -11.32 9.15 -15.39
CA SER A 39 -11.38 9.65 -14.01
C SER A 39 -10.44 10.86 -13.76
N GLY A 40 -9.73 11.35 -14.78
CA GLY A 40 -8.77 12.45 -14.64
C GLY A 40 -7.46 12.09 -13.93
N ILE A 41 -7.14 10.79 -13.88
CA ILE A 41 -5.97 10.27 -13.18
C ILE A 41 -4.79 10.07 -14.14
N ASN A 42 -3.63 10.57 -13.73
CA ASN A 42 -2.35 10.23 -14.36
C ASN A 42 -1.82 8.92 -13.77
N LEU A 43 -2.10 7.81 -14.46
CA LEU A 43 -1.73 6.47 -14.02
C LEU A 43 -0.24 6.18 -14.24
N THR A 44 0.47 5.80 -13.18
CA THR A 44 1.80 5.19 -13.28
C THR A 44 1.67 3.68 -13.50
N THR A 45 2.24 3.19 -14.60
CA THR A 45 2.21 1.76 -14.95
C THR A 45 3.58 1.15 -14.79
N VAL A 46 3.67 0.06 -14.02
CA VAL A 46 4.84 -0.82 -14.01
C VAL A 46 4.55 -2.04 -14.83
N GLU A 47 5.37 -2.31 -15.84
CA GLU A 47 5.34 -3.58 -16.57
C GLU A 47 6.61 -4.37 -16.27
N CYS A 48 6.43 -5.62 -15.87
CA CYS A 48 7.52 -6.54 -15.59
C CYS A 48 7.54 -7.70 -16.56
N ILE A 49 8.71 -7.97 -17.15
CA ILE A 49 8.95 -9.09 -18.05
C ILE A 49 10.06 -10.02 -17.55
N PHE A 50 10.05 -11.26 -18.03
CA PHE A 50 10.97 -12.33 -17.65
C PHE A 50 11.64 -12.99 -18.88
N PRO A 51 12.52 -12.28 -19.61
CA PRO A 51 13.11 -12.80 -20.86
C PRO A 51 13.86 -14.13 -20.68
N LYS A 52 14.50 -14.32 -19.52
CA LYS A 52 15.24 -15.54 -19.17
C LYS A 52 14.33 -16.73 -18.81
N ALA A 53 13.01 -16.55 -18.74
CA ALA A 53 12.08 -17.60 -18.32
C ALA A 53 11.67 -18.55 -19.44
N THR A 54 12.06 -18.26 -20.69
CA THR A 54 11.93 -19.19 -21.82
C THR A 54 12.60 -20.53 -21.55
N LYS A 55 13.71 -20.54 -20.80
CA LYS A 55 14.38 -21.76 -20.34
C LYS A 55 13.54 -22.65 -19.40
N PHE A 56 12.47 -22.10 -18.83
CA PHE A 56 11.51 -22.81 -17.99
C PHE A 56 10.18 -23.10 -18.71
N GLY A 57 10.12 -22.90 -20.03
CA GLY A 57 8.94 -23.17 -20.85
C GLY A 57 7.92 -22.03 -20.94
N LEU A 58 8.26 -20.82 -20.48
CA LEU A 58 7.41 -19.64 -20.67
C LEU A 58 7.61 -19.01 -22.07
N PRO A 59 6.60 -18.32 -22.61
CA PRO A 59 6.73 -17.64 -23.89
C PRO A 59 7.76 -16.49 -23.83
N GLU A 60 8.29 -16.11 -24.99
CA GLU A 60 9.14 -14.93 -25.13
C GLU A 60 8.37 -13.66 -24.71
N GLN A 61 9.10 -12.71 -24.13
CA GLN A 61 8.49 -11.51 -23.56
C GLN A 61 9.15 -10.23 -24.06
N LYS A 62 8.30 -9.31 -24.51
CA LYS A 62 8.56 -7.88 -24.74
C LYS A 62 7.63 -7.03 -23.87
N PHE A 63 7.92 -5.73 -23.75
CA PHE A 63 6.98 -4.81 -23.13
C PHE A 63 5.78 -4.59 -24.07
N GLU A 64 4.57 -4.91 -23.61
CA GLU A 64 3.31 -4.81 -24.36
C GLU A 64 2.54 -3.52 -24.02
N VAL A 65 2.58 -3.09 -22.75
CA VAL A 65 1.66 -2.06 -22.23
C VAL A 65 2.34 -0.74 -21.86
N THR A 66 3.67 -0.74 -21.83
CA THR A 66 4.50 0.41 -21.47
C THR A 66 5.39 0.86 -22.63
N ARG A 67 5.76 2.13 -22.63
CA ARG A 67 6.71 2.72 -23.59
C ARG A 67 7.85 3.42 -22.84
N SER A 68 9.06 3.31 -23.37
CA SER A 68 10.26 3.88 -22.74
C SER A 68 10.29 5.42 -22.74
N ASP A 69 9.52 6.06 -23.62
CA ASP A 69 9.39 7.52 -23.76
C ASP A 69 8.26 8.13 -22.91
N ASN A 70 7.40 7.30 -22.31
CA ASN A 70 6.33 7.77 -21.43
C ASN A 70 6.84 7.89 -19.98
N PRO A 71 6.87 9.09 -19.38
CA PRO A 71 7.40 9.31 -18.02
C PRO A 71 6.59 8.63 -16.91
N HIS A 72 5.36 8.19 -17.19
CA HIS A 72 4.52 7.45 -16.25
C HIS A 72 4.63 5.93 -16.42
N ASP A 73 5.39 5.45 -17.40
CA ASP A 73 5.62 4.04 -17.65
C ASP A 73 6.97 3.60 -17.05
N ILE A 74 6.98 2.46 -16.38
CA ILE A 74 8.13 1.89 -15.71
C ILE A 74 8.32 0.47 -16.24
N GLN A 75 9.40 0.28 -17.00
CA GLN A 75 9.79 -1.01 -17.56
C GLN A 75 10.77 -1.72 -16.62
N ILE A 76 10.43 -2.94 -16.21
CA ILE A 76 11.23 -3.78 -15.32
C ILE A 76 11.54 -5.12 -15.98
N ILE A 77 12.82 -5.49 -15.98
CA ILE A 77 13.27 -6.83 -16.37
C ILE A 77 13.64 -7.58 -15.10
N ALA A 78 12.85 -8.59 -14.75
CA ALA A 78 13.12 -9.40 -13.57
C ALA A 78 13.95 -10.65 -13.95
N PRO A 79 14.98 -11.00 -13.15
CA PRO A 79 15.88 -12.11 -13.45
C PRO A 79 15.26 -13.50 -13.23
N SER A 80 14.27 -13.60 -12.34
CA SER A 80 13.62 -14.85 -11.94
C SER A 80 12.10 -14.65 -11.87
N VAL A 81 11.34 -15.69 -12.24
CA VAL A 81 9.88 -15.71 -12.12
C VAL A 81 9.51 -16.05 -10.68
N MET A 82 8.95 -15.08 -9.97
CA MET A 82 8.36 -15.23 -8.64
C MET A 82 7.32 -14.12 -8.44
N TRP A 83 6.41 -14.24 -7.47
CA TRP A 83 5.43 -13.18 -7.23
C TRP A 83 6.12 -11.93 -6.66
N ILE A 84 6.20 -10.85 -7.44
CA ILE A 84 6.90 -9.61 -7.05
C ILE A 84 6.01 -8.36 -7.15
N LYS A 85 4.68 -8.52 -7.16
CA LYS A 85 3.72 -7.41 -7.32
C LYS A 85 4.01 -6.28 -6.32
N GLU A 86 4.16 -6.60 -5.04
CA GLU A 86 4.41 -5.63 -3.97
C GLU A 86 5.79 -4.95 -4.11
N ASN A 87 6.82 -5.69 -4.54
CA ASN A 87 8.13 -5.12 -4.88
C ASN A 87 8.04 -4.09 -6.03
N LEU A 88 7.28 -4.40 -7.07
CA LEU A 88 7.07 -3.50 -8.22
C LEU A 88 6.30 -2.24 -7.81
N ILE A 89 5.33 -2.35 -6.90
CA ILE A 89 4.65 -1.19 -6.30
C ILE A 89 5.65 -0.35 -5.49
N ASN A 90 6.52 -0.97 -4.70
CA ASN A 90 7.56 -0.26 -3.95
C ASN A 90 8.48 0.55 -4.89
N ILE A 91 8.93 -0.07 -5.99
CA ILE A 91 9.76 0.60 -7.00
C ILE A 91 9.01 1.80 -7.61
N ALA A 92 7.73 1.64 -7.98
CA ALA A 92 6.94 2.75 -8.51
C ALA A 92 6.68 3.85 -7.48
N ALA A 93 6.39 3.49 -6.23
CA ALA A 93 6.17 4.44 -5.16
C ALA A 93 7.42 5.31 -4.90
N GLN A 94 8.62 4.73 -5.02
CA GLN A 94 9.86 5.49 -4.99
C GLN A 94 10.00 6.44 -6.19
N ARG A 95 9.38 6.11 -7.34
CA ARG A 95 9.35 6.96 -8.55
C ARG A 95 8.32 8.07 -8.54
N LEU A 96 7.34 8.00 -7.66
CA LEU A 96 6.38 9.08 -7.52
C LEU A 96 7.00 10.28 -6.77
N PRO A 97 6.59 11.52 -7.09
CA PRO A 97 7.21 12.70 -6.51
C PRO A 97 7.15 12.70 -4.98
N LYS A 98 8.31 12.83 -4.32
CA LYS A 98 8.39 13.04 -2.87
C LYS A 98 7.99 14.48 -2.59
N HIS A 99 6.73 14.70 -2.20
CA HIS A 99 6.16 16.01 -1.85
C HIS A 99 6.66 17.19 -2.71
N VAL A 100 6.31 17.20 -3.99
CA VAL A 100 6.63 18.35 -4.84
C VAL A 100 5.69 19.50 -4.50
N ARG A 101 6.21 20.46 -3.74
CA ARG A 101 5.67 21.82 -3.76
C ARG A 101 6.16 22.50 -5.04
N LYS A 102 5.35 23.37 -5.61
CA LYS A 102 5.80 24.33 -6.62
C LYS A 102 6.03 25.66 -5.90
N THR A 103 7.10 26.37 -6.27
CA THR A 103 7.29 27.76 -5.83
C THR A 103 6.15 28.65 -6.37
N GLN A 104 5.97 29.85 -5.82
CA GLN A 104 5.01 30.84 -6.37
C GLN A 104 5.25 31.17 -7.86
N ARG A 105 6.44 30.87 -8.39
CA ARG A 105 6.82 31.04 -9.81
C ARG A 105 6.77 29.72 -10.60
N ASN A 106 6.03 28.73 -10.10
CA ASN A 106 5.80 27.43 -10.72
C ASN A 106 7.04 26.54 -10.94
N LYS A 107 8.18 26.86 -10.31
CA LYS A 107 9.40 26.03 -10.35
C LYS A 107 9.32 24.85 -9.36
N PRO A 108 9.86 23.66 -9.69
CA PRO A 108 9.90 22.50 -8.79
C PRO A 108 10.66 22.78 -7.49
N LEU A 109 10.11 22.33 -6.35
CA LEU A 109 10.72 22.39 -5.03
C LEU A 109 10.74 20.99 -4.42
N LEU A 110 11.93 20.49 -4.06
CA LEU A 110 12.12 19.21 -3.37
C LEU A 110 12.20 19.46 -1.86
N LEU A 111 11.43 18.70 -1.08
CA LEU A 111 11.46 18.75 0.38
C LEU A 111 12.19 17.53 0.94
N SER A 112 13.19 17.73 1.80
CA SER A 112 13.92 16.66 2.48
C SER A 112 14.39 17.14 3.86
N ASN A 113 14.22 16.32 4.89
CA ASN A 113 14.75 16.56 6.25
C ASN A 113 14.43 17.95 6.86
N GLY A 114 13.26 18.51 6.56
CA GLY A 114 12.85 19.84 7.04
C GLY A 114 13.44 21.03 6.28
N PHE A 115 14.12 20.77 5.15
CA PHE A 115 14.70 21.77 4.26
C PHE A 115 14.07 21.71 2.87
N ALA A 116 13.98 22.87 2.22
CA ALA A 116 13.49 23.00 0.85
C ALA A 116 14.66 23.20 -0.12
N TYR A 117 14.58 22.57 -1.29
CA TYR A 117 15.62 22.59 -2.31
C TYR A 117 15.07 22.96 -3.69
N THR A 118 15.86 23.74 -4.43
CA THR A 118 15.58 24.18 -5.80
C THR A 118 16.59 23.57 -6.75
N ILE A 119 16.23 23.44 -8.04
CA ILE A 119 17.13 22.91 -9.05
C ILE A 119 18.33 23.84 -9.22
N ASP A 120 19.53 23.27 -9.09
CA ASP A 120 20.80 23.93 -9.38
C ASP A 120 21.23 23.64 -10.82
N LYS A 121 21.22 22.36 -11.22
CA LYS A 121 21.48 21.91 -12.59
C LYS A 121 20.85 20.54 -12.87
N THR A 122 20.65 20.23 -14.16
CA THR A 122 20.12 18.94 -14.63
C THR A 122 21.07 18.33 -15.66
N THR A 123 21.26 17.02 -15.61
CA THR A 123 21.92 16.19 -16.62
C THR A 123 20.98 15.05 -17.03
N ASP A 124 21.34 14.30 -18.08
CA ASP A 124 20.54 13.17 -18.57
C ASP A 124 20.34 12.06 -17.52
N GLU A 125 21.29 11.95 -16.58
CA GLU A 125 21.28 10.94 -15.52
C GLU A 125 20.80 11.47 -14.16
N LYS A 126 20.99 12.77 -13.86
CA LYS A 126 20.87 13.31 -12.50
C LYS A 126 20.31 14.73 -12.46
N ILE A 127 19.60 15.06 -11.39
CA ILE A 127 19.26 16.45 -11.05
C ILE A 127 20.00 16.82 -9.78
N TYR A 128 20.66 17.97 -9.81
CA TYR A 128 21.39 18.54 -8.70
C TYR A 128 20.54 19.64 -8.08
N TRP A 129 20.30 19.53 -6.80
CA TRP A 129 19.46 20.42 -6.02
C TRP A 129 20.31 21.18 -5.01
N LYS A 130 20.00 22.47 -4.84
CA LYS A 130 20.57 23.33 -3.80
C LYS A 130 19.50 23.77 -2.82
N CYS A 131 19.88 23.88 -1.55
CA CYS A 131 19.01 24.46 -0.54
C CYS A 131 18.44 25.81 -1.03
N GLU A 132 17.16 26.05 -0.81
CA GLU A 132 16.48 27.30 -1.20
C GLU A 132 17.18 28.52 -0.59
N SER A 133 17.72 28.37 0.63
CA SER A 133 18.49 29.41 1.33
C SER A 133 19.98 29.45 0.95
N ALA A 134 20.40 28.76 -0.12
CA ALA A 134 21.81 28.74 -0.56
C ALA A 134 22.34 30.15 -0.91
N GLN A 135 21.50 30.99 -1.52
CA GLN A 135 21.88 32.36 -1.87
C GLN A 135 21.80 33.30 -0.66
N SER A 136 20.70 33.23 0.10
CA SER A 136 20.41 34.19 1.17
C SER A 136 21.20 33.94 2.46
N LEU A 137 21.47 32.68 2.80
CA LEU A 137 22.17 32.28 4.03
C LEU A 137 23.53 31.63 3.76
N LYS A 138 24.00 31.65 2.50
CA LYS A 138 25.22 30.95 2.07
C LYS A 138 25.21 29.47 2.45
N CYS A 139 24.02 28.85 2.46
CA CYS A 139 23.82 27.47 2.88
C CYS A 139 24.42 26.47 1.87
N LYS A 140 25.09 25.43 2.39
CA LYS A 140 25.80 24.42 1.60
C LYS A 140 25.03 23.10 1.44
N GLY A 141 23.80 23.01 1.91
CA GLY A 141 22.95 21.83 1.70
C GLY A 141 22.72 21.54 0.21
N ARG A 142 22.94 20.29 -0.20
CA ARG A 142 22.78 19.80 -1.57
C ARG A 142 22.13 18.42 -1.57
N ILE A 143 21.32 18.16 -2.59
CA ILE A 143 20.76 16.84 -2.88
C ILE A 143 21.01 16.52 -4.34
N HIS A 144 21.35 15.29 -4.66
CA HIS A 144 21.35 14.79 -6.03
C HIS A 144 20.26 13.75 -6.14
N THR A 145 19.43 13.87 -7.17
CA THR A 145 18.49 12.82 -7.56
C THR A 145 18.89 12.25 -8.90
N ASN A 146 18.29 11.13 -9.30
CA ASN A 146 18.29 10.73 -10.71
C ASN A 146 17.54 11.78 -11.58
N SER A 147 17.62 11.66 -12.90
CA SER A 147 17.03 12.59 -13.88
C SER A 147 15.51 12.75 -13.79
N LEU A 148 14.83 11.83 -13.10
CA LEU A 148 13.39 11.88 -12.85
C LEU A 148 13.02 12.52 -11.50
N SER A 149 13.98 12.98 -10.70
CA SER A 149 13.76 13.54 -9.35
C SER A 149 13.28 12.55 -8.29
N THR A 150 13.45 11.25 -8.50
CA THR A 150 12.74 10.22 -7.74
C THR A 150 13.55 9.55 -6.65
N ILE A 151 14.82 9.25 -6.95
CA ILE A 151 15.74 8.60 -6.02
C ILE A 151 16.76 9.63 -5.57
N ILE A 152 16.90 9.84 -4.26
CA ILE A 152 18.03 10.61 -3.72
C ILE A 152 19.26 9.73 -3.85
N LEU A 153 20.15 10.10 -4.78
CA LEU A 153 21.42 9.42 -5.00
C LEU A 153 22.47 9.88 -3.98
N HIS A 154 22.33 11.10 -3.45
CA HIS A 154 23.25 11.69 -2.50
C HIS A 154 22.61 12.89 -1.79
N GLU A 155 22.83 13.06 -0.49
CA GLU A 155 22.35 14.19 0.31
C GLU A 155 23.43 14.67 1.25
N THR A 156 23.70 15.99 1.27
CA THR A 156 24.59 16.61 2.26
C THR A 156 23.77 17.32 3.33
N ASN A 157 23.92 16.90 4.58
CA ASN A 157 23.26 17.54 5.73
C ASN A 157 24.03 18.77 6.25
N ASN A 158 24.62 19.55 5.35
CA ASN A 158 25.47 20.70 5.68
C ASN A 158 24.66 22.01 5.65
N HIS A 159 23.65 22.10 6.51
CA HIS A 159 22.84 23.30 6.69
C HIS A 159 23.38 24.15 7.84
N ASN A 160 23.46 25.46 7.63
CA ASN A 160 23.90 26.44 8.63
C ASN A 160 22.72 27.25 9.20
N HIS A 161 21.51 26.75 9.00
CA HIS A 161 20.28 27.36 9.48
C HIS A 161 19.32 26.26 9.90
N LEU A 162 18.37 26.62 10.77
CA LEU A 162 17.24 25.76 11.06
C LEU A 162 16.35 25.65 9.82
N GLY A 163 15.82 24.46 9.57
CA GLY A 163 14.90 24.19 8.46
C GLY A 163 13.70 25.14 8.54
N LYS A 164 13.58 26.04 7.56
CA LYS A 164 12.43 26.96 7.48
C LYS A 164 11.16 26.25 7.01
N ALA A 165 11.26 25.02 6.51
CA ALA A 165 10.13 24.30 5.93
C ALA A 165 9.19 23.70 6.99
N VAL A 166 9.63 23.61 8.26
CA VAL A 166 8.81 23.23 9.41
C VAL A 166 9.39 23.95 10.64
N SER A 167 8.70 24.96 11.20
CA SER A 167 9.18 25.64 12.41
C SER A 167 9.24 24.67 13.60
N SER A 168 10.07 24.97 14.61
CA SER A 168 10.14 24.20 15.87
C SER A 168 8.76 24.08 16.54
N GLU A 169 7.93 25.12 16.42
CA GLU A 169 6.54 25.13 16.87
C GLU A 169 5.66 24.15 16.06
N ILE A 170 5.85 24.04 14.74
CA ILE A 170 5.13 23.05 13.91
C ILE A 170 5.58 21.63 14.25
N ARG A 171 6.86 21.40 14.56
CA ARG A 171 7.33 20.08 15.01
C ARG A 171 6.75 19.68 16.37
N ILE A 172 6.73 20.60 17.33
CA ILE A 172 6.06 20.40 18.63
C ILE A 172 4.55 20.18 18.44
N PHE A 173 3.95 20.87 17.48
CA PHE A 173 2.54 20.71 17.12
C PHE A 173 2.24 19.37 16.45
N GLU A 174 3.06 18.91 15.49
CA GLU A 174 2.94 17.59 14.88
C GLU A 174 3.15 16.47 15.90
N GLU A 175 4.08 16.66 16.83
CA GLU A 175 4.34 15.73 17.94
C GLU A 175 3.17 15.69 18.92
N LYS A 176 2.56 16.84 19.24
CA LYS A 176 1.35 16.93 20.07
C LYS A 176 0.09 16.38 19.38
N ILE A 177 -0.07 16.60 18.08
CA ILE A 177 -1.17 15.97 17.30
C ILE A 177 -1.00 14.46 17.33
N ARG A 178 0.24 13.97 17.10
CA ARG A 178 0.55 12.54 17.14
C ARG A 178 0.30 11.95 18.53
N ASP A 179 0.78 12.62 19.58
CA ASP A 179 0.55 12.22 20.97
C ASP A 179 -0.94 12.19 21.31
N ARG A 180 -1.70 13.22 20.93
CA ARG A 180 -3.14 13.28 21.19
C ARG A 180 -3.93 12.24 20.41
N ALA A 181 -3.59 12.04 19.13
CA ALA A 181 -4.23 11.04 18.29
C ALA A 181 -3.95 9.60 18.75
N ILE A 182 -2.83 9.35 19.45
CA ILE A 182 -2.50 8.04 20.02
C ILE A 182 -3.14 7.84 21.39
N ASN A 183 -3.14 8.87 22.23
CA ASN A 183 -3.45 8.72 23.66
C ASN A 183 -4.87 9.15 24.06
N TYR A 184 -5.63 9.81 23.18
CA TYR A 184 -6.94 10.39 23.50
C TYR A 184 -7.97 10.07 22.41
N ASN A 185 -9.19 9.70 22.83
CA ASN A 185 -10.30 9.39 21.93
C ASN A 185 -11.09 10.67 21.54
N GLU A 186 -10.42 11.60 20.85
CA GLU A 186 -10.95 12.88 20.41
C GLU A 186 -11.17 12.92 18.89
N SER A 187 -12.14 13.70 18.40
CA SER A 187 -12.31 13.89 16.95
C SER A 187 -11.12 14.65 16.34
N THR A 188 -10.78 14.39 15.08
CA THR A 188 -9.65 15.06 14.38
C THR A 188 -9.75 16.58 14.43
N GLN A 189 -10.96 17.13 14.31
CA GLN A 189 -11.17 18.56 14.39
C GLN A 189 -10.87 19.09 15.80
N THR A 190 -11.30 18.38 16.85
CA THR A 190 -11.01 18.70 18.25
C THR A 190 -9.52 18.62 18.57
N VAL A 191 -8.82 17.60 18.07
CA VAL A 191 -7.36 17.47 18.23
C VAL A 191 -6.63 18.64 17.57
N ILE A 192 -7.01 18.98 16.34
CA ILE A 192 -6.42 20.11 15.60
C ILE A 192 -6.70 21.43 16.34
N ASP A 193 -7.94 21.71 16.72
CA ASP A 193 -8.32 22.97 17.38
C ASP A 193 -7.58 23.15 18.71
N ASN A 194 -7.51 22.09 19.54
CA ASN A 194 -6.78 22.12 20.81
C ASN A 194 -5.26 22.31 20.64
N CYS A 195 -4.69 21.73 19.59
CA CYS A 195 -3.28 21.89 19.29
C CYS A 195 -2.98 23.28 18.67
N LEU A 196 -3.92 23.88 17.94
CA LEU A 196 -3.81 25.22 17.35
C LEU A 196 -3.87 26.34 18.39
N MET A 197 -4.68 26.18 19.45
CA MET A 197 -4.84 27.19 20.53
C MET A 197 -3.54 27.54 21.27
N ASN A 198 -2.52 26.68 21.19
CA ASN A 198 -1.25 26.84 21.91
C ASN A 198 -0.11 27.39 21.03
N LEU A 199 -0.42 27.92 19.86
CA LEU A 199 0.55 28.42 18.89
C LEU A 199 0.43 29.93 18.71
N SER A 200 1.54 30.59 18.39
CA SER A 200 1.54 32.02 18.06
C SER A 200 0.82 32.27 16.72
N ASP A 201 0.21 33.44 16.53
CA ASP A 201 -0.48 33.79 15.28
C ASP A 201 0.41 33.66 14.03
N ASN A 202 1.71 33.95 14.19
CA ASN A 202 2.72 33.77 13.14
C ASN A 202 3.04 32.29 12.87
N ALA A 203 2.96 31.42 13.89
CA ALA A 203 3.07 29.97 13.73
C ALA A 203 1.80 29.42 13.06
N VAL A 204 0.60 29.82 13.50
CA VAL A 204 -0.68 29.44 12.91
C VAL A 204 -0.75 29.80 11.42
N ALA A 205 -0.27 31.00 11.05
CA ALA A 205 -0.19 31.42 9.65
C ALA A 205 0.81 30.61 8.79
N ARG A 206 1.77 29.92 9.43
CA ARG A 206 2.79 29.09 8.78
C ARG A 206 2.51 27.59 8.83
N ILE A 207 1.60 27.16 9.72
CA ILE A 207 1.07 25.81 9.70
C ILE A 207 0.54 25.58 8.30
N PRO A 208 1.03 24.53 7.59
CA PRO A 208 0.44 24.17 6.32
C PRO A 208 -1.04 24.04 6.57
N ASN A 209 -1.86 24.85 5.90
CA ASN A 209 -3.31 24.64 5.91
C ASN A 209 -3.50 23.14 5.65
N PHE A 210 -3.98 22.38 6.64
CA PHE A 210 -3.97 20.91 6.55
C PHE A 210 -4.78 20.41 5.34
N LYS A 211 -5.59 21.30 4.76
CA LYS A 211 -6.14 21.22 3.40
C LYS A 211 -5.09 20.96 2.28
N HIS A 212 -3.79 21.08 2.53
CA HIS A 212 -2.72 21.11 1.52
C HIS A 212 -1.48 20.26 1.84
N ILE A 213 -1.56 19.31 2.77
CA ILE A 213 -0.56 18.23 2.77
C ILE A 213 -0.84 17.41 1.50
N LYS A 214 -0.02 17.63 0.46
CA LYS A 214 -0.02 16.82 -0.76
C LYS A 214 0.48 15.44 -0.40
N ASN A 215 -0.42 14.62 0.12
CA ASN A 215 -0.20 13.21 0.35
C ASN A 215 -0.32 12.52 -1.00
N LEU A 216 0.77 11.93 -1.46
CA LEU A 216 0.73 11.02 -2.58
C LEU A 216 0.08 9.72 -2.09
N TYR A 217 -0.98 9.29 -2.78
CA TYR A 217 -1.75 8.11 -2.41
C TYR A 217 -1.54 7.00 -3.42
N ILE A 218 -1.09 5.83 -2.96
CA ILE A 218 -0.69 4.69 -3.80
C ILE A 218 -1.85 3.73 -3.97
N PHE A 219 -2.17 3.39 -5.22
CA PHE A 219 -3.23 2.47 -5.60
C PHE A 219 -2.61 1.20 -6.19
N CYS A 220 -3.33 0.08 -6.16
CA CYS A 220 -2.98 -1.09 -6.96
C CYS A 220 -4.22 -1.93 -7.24
N THR A 221 -4.71 -1.98 -8.47
CA THR A 221 -5.59 -3.06 -8.98
C THR A 221 -5.94 -2.81 -10.47
N THR A 222 -6.52 -3.83 -11.13
CA THR A 222 -7.32 -3.69 -12.35
C THR A 222 -8.80 -3.91 -12.02
N CYS A 223 -9.43 -2.93 -11.36
CA CYS A 223 -10.86 -2.94 -11.05
C CYS A 223 -11.53 -1.69 -11.60
N LYS A 224 -12.83 -1.79 -11.86
CA LYS A 224 -13.66 -0.64 -12.24
C LYS A 224 -14.30 -0.07 -10.99
N PHE A 225 -14.11 1.21 -10.74
CA PHE A 225 -14.75 1.93 -9.65
C PHE A 225 -15.98 2.69 -10.17
N CYS A 226 -16.99 2.80 -9.31
CA CYS A 226 -18.15 3.66 -9.56
C CYS A 226 -17.93 5.07 -9.02
N SER A 227 -18.83 5.97 -9.43
CA SER A 227 -18.93 7.34 -8.89
C SER A 227 -17.64 8.16 -9.08
N ASP A 228 -17.57 9.30 -8.40
CA ASP A 228 -16.38 10.15 -8.33
C ASP A 228 -15.37 9.60 -7.30
N TRP A 229 -14.93 8.37 -7.50
CA TRP A 229 -14.01 7.68 -6.59
C TRP A 229 -12.72 8.48 -6.29
N PRO A 230 -12.10 9.25 -7.21
CA PRO A 230 -10.88 9.99 -6.89
C PRO A 230 -11.11 11.02 -5.78
N HIS A 231 -12.16 11.83 -5.91
CA HIS A 231 -12.47 12.85 -4.92
C HIS A 231 -12.99 12.25 -3.61
N LEU A 232 -13.78 11.17 -3.68
CA LEU A 232 -14.19 10.45 -2.48
C LEU A 232 -12.99 9.84 -1.74
N THR A 233 -11.99 9.38 -2.48
CA THR A 233 -10.74 8.87 -1.91
C THR A 233 -9.97 9.98 -1.19
N ILE A 234 -9.76 11.13 -1.85
CA ILE A 234 -9.10 12.28 -1.21
C ILE A 234 -9.80 12.68 0.10
N ARG A 235 -11.15 12.71 0.10
CA ARG A 235 -11.94 13.01 1.31
C ARG A 235 -11.75 11.96 2.40
N ALA A 236 -11.80 10.68 2.07
CA ALA A 236 -11.58 9.61 3.04
C ALA A 236 -10.16 9.69 3.65
N LEU A 237 -9.18 10.05 2.84
CA LEU A 237 -7.79 10.20 3.28
C LEU A 237 -7.52 11.47 4.09
N GLN A 238 -8.43 12.45 4.08
CA GLN A 238 -8.37 13.55 5.05
C GLN A 238 -8.72 13.10 6.48
N GLN A 239 -9.42 11.96 6.62
CA GLN A 239 -9.86 11.40 7.89
C GLN A 239 -8.97 10.24 8.35
N TYR A 240 -8.51 9.42 7.40
CA TYR A 240 -7.77 8.20 7.71
C TYR A 240 -6.44 8.15 6.93
N PRO A 241 -5.33 7.74 7.57
CA PRO A 241 -4.05 7.55 6.89
C PRO A 241 -4.06 6.39 5.89
N ILE A 242 -4.98 5.44 6.04
CA ILE A 242 -5.11 4.23 5.21
C ILE A 242 -6.60 4.01 4.90
N VAL A 243 -6.95 3.84 3.63
CA VAL A 243 -8.34 3.61 3.19
C VAL A 243 -8.41 2.49 2.16
N GLN A 244 -9.44 1.65 2.26
CA GLN A 244 -9.80 0.72 1.18
C GLN A 244 -10.81 1.37 0.24
N LEU A 245 -10.65 1.19 -1.07
CA LEU A 245 -11.24 2.09 -2.06
C LEU A 245 -12.63 1.68 -2.53
N PHE A 246 -13.35 0.96 -1.69
CA PHE A 246 -14.72 0.54 -1.94
C PHE A 246 -15.42 0.18 -0.63
N LYS A 247 -16.74 0.19 -0.68
CA LYS A 247 -17.62 -0.36 0.36
C LYS A 247 -18.02 -1.78 -0.01
N VAL A 248 -18.53 -1.95 -1.24
CA VAL A 248 -19.02 -3.22 -1.77
C VAL A 248 -18.25 -3.58 -3.04
N GLY A 249 -17.78 -4.81 -3.11
CA GLY A 249 -17.08 -5.38 -4.26
C GLY A 249 -17.95 -6.43 -4.93
N PHE A 250 -18.13 -6.30 -6.25
CA PHE A 250 -18.85 -7.24 -7.10
C PHE A 250 -17.83 -8.08 -7.88
N PHE A 251 -17.79 -9.38 -7.59
CA PHE A 251 -16.98 -10.34 -8.32
C PHE A 251 -17.78 -10.85 -9.51
N ASN A 252 -17.38 -10.43 -10.70
CA ASN A 252 -18.09 -10.74 -11.93
C ASN A 252 -17.54 -12.00 -12.59
N GLY A 253 -18.43 -12.77 -13.21
CA GLY A 253 -18.13 -13.88 -14.10
C GLY A 253 -17.79 -13.42 -15.51
N SER A 254 -17.68 -14.39 -16.42
CA SER A 254 -17.17 -14.18 -17.78
C SER A 254 -18.07 -13.28 -18.63
N ASP A 255 -19.36 -13.19 -18.31
CA ASP A 255 -20.34 -12.29 -18.95
C ASP A 255 -20.33 -10.86 -18.35
N GLY A 256 -19.35 -10.55 -17.50
CA GLY A 256 -19.11 -9.21 -16.97
C GLY A 256 -20.15 -8.80 -15.92
N GLU A 257 -20.55 -7.53 -15.92
CA GLU A 257 -21.40 -6.93 -14.86
C GLU A 257 -22.81 -7.51 -14.77
N LYS A 258 -23.25 -8.29 -15.77
CA LYS A 258 -24.53 -9.00 -15.75
C LYS A 258 -24.49 -10.33 -15.00
N ASP A 259 -23.28 -10.83 -14.72
CA ASP A 259 -23.03 -12.12 -14.08
C ASP A 259 -22.26 -11.87 -12.78
N VAL A 260 -22.95 -11.43 -11.73
CA VAL A 260 -22.35 -11.23 -10.41
C VAL A 260 -22.31 -12.57 -9.69
N LEU A 261 -21.11 -13.12 -9.54
CA LEU A 261 -20.88 -14.40 -8.87
C LEU A 261 -20.85 -14.25 -7.35
N ARG A 262 -20.32 -13.13 -6.84
CA ARG A 262 -20.22 -12.86 -5.40
C ARG A 262 -20.25 -11.36 -5.09
N THR A 263 -20.75 -11.03 -3.91
CA THR A 263 -20.70 -9.67 -3.36
C THR A 263 -20.00 -9.71 -2.01
N ASP A 264 -18.92 -8.96 -1.88
CA ASP A 264 -18.15 -8.87 -0.65
C ASP A 264 -18.11 -7.44 -0.15
N TYR A 265 -17.94 -7.26 1.16
CA TYR A 265 -17.66 -5.94 1.71
C TYR A 265 -16.17 -5.73 1.83
N SER A 266 -15.74 -4.48 1.75
CA SER A 266 -14.34 -4.16 1.99
C SER A 266 -13.95 -4.47 3.45
N PHE A 267 -12.70 -4.89 3.63
CA PHE A 267 -12.09 -5.03 4.95
C PHE A 267 -12.15 -3.72 5.75
N GLY A 268 -11.86 -2.58 5.10
CA GLY A 268 -11.98 -1.25 5.72
C GLY A 268 -13.40 -0.96 6.21
N TYR A 269 -14.43 -1.24 5.40
CA TYR A 269 -15.83 -1.11 5.83
C TYR A 269 -16.13 -2.00 7.04
N SER A 270 -15.63 -3.23 7.02
CA SER A 270 -15.82 -4.21 8.09
C SER A 270 -15.25 -3.70 9.42
N ILE A 271 -14.05 -3.12 9.39
CA ILE A 271 -13.43 -2.48 10.57
C ILE A 271 -14.30 -1.33 11.08
N CYS A 272 -14.64 -0.35 10.22
CA CYS A 272 -15.38 0.84 10.64
C CYS A 272 -16.76 0.55 11.24
N HIS A 273 -17.35 -0.61 10.93
CA HIS A 273 -18.69 -1.00 11.40
C HIS A 273 -18.66 -2.17 12.40
N ASN A 274 -17.49 -2.46 12.99
CA ASN A 274 -17.32 -3.54 13.97
C ASN A 274 -17.89 -4.88 13.49
N LYS A 275 -17.74 -5.18 12.20
CA LYS A 275 -18.17 -6.47 11.64
C LYS A 275 -17.16 -7.55 12.04
N PRO A 276 -17.60 -8.79 12.29
CA PRO A 276 -16.70 -9.89 12.56
C PRO A 276 -15.70 -10.08 11.42
N ILE A 277 -14.40 -10.10 11.74
CA ILE A 277 -13.32 -10.36 10.79
C ILE A 277 -12.76 -11.74 11.08
N ALA A 278 -13.20 -12.69 10.27
CA ALA A 278 -12.75 -14.07 10.27
C ALA A 278 -12.47 -14.51 8.83
N ARG A 279 -11.59 -15.50 8.67
CA ARG A 279 -11.28 -16.08 7.34
C ARG A 279 -12.50 -16.76 6.72
N HIS A 280 -13.44 -17.21 7.55
CA HIS A 280 -14.72 -17.75 7.15
C HIS A 280 -15.80 -17.14 8.03
N HIS A 281 -16.84 -16.60 7.41
CA HIS A 281 -18.07 -16.23 8.10
C HIS A 281 -19.23 -16.54 7.14
N PRO A 282 -20.30 -17.19 7.60
CA PRO A 282 -21.37 -17.68 6.72
C PRO A 282 -22.03 -16.54 5.93
N ASP A 283 -22.29 -15.42 6.59
CA ASP A 283 -23.06 -14.31 6.03
C ASP A 283 -22.21 -13.13 5.54
N TRP A 284 -20.89 -13.18 5.70
CA TRP A 284 -20.04 -12.02 5.55
C TRP A 284 -18.65 -12.40 5.07
N TYR A 285 -18.07 -11.59 4.18
CA TYR A 285 -16.67 -11.70 3.86
C TYR A 285 -16.04 -10.31 3.80
N ALA A 286 -15.06 -10.09 4.68
CA ALA A 286 -14.23 -8.89 4.70
C ALA A 286 -13.13 -9.05 3.66
N HIS A 287 -13.33 -8.53 2.45
CA HIS A 287 -12.42 -8.75 1.34
C HIS A 287 -11.08 -8.00 1.55
N PRO A 288 -9.94 -8.70 1.70
CA PRO A 288 -8.67 -8.07 2.07
C PRO A 288 -7.98 -7.36 0.91
N GLY A 289 -8.25 -7.77 -0.33
CA GLY A 289 -7.55 -7.30 -1.52
C GLY A 289 -8.27 -6.22 -2.32
N TYR A 290 -8.00 -6.23 -3.62
CA TYR A 290 -8.34 -5.18 -4.57
C TYR A 290 -7.56 -3.90 -4.29
N ALA A 291 -8.23 -2.81 -3.90
CA ALA A 291 -7.68 -1.48 -4.00
C ALA A 291 -7.56 -0.81 -2.63
N TRP A 292 -6.33 -0.41 -2.29
CA TRP A 292 -6.00 0.36 -1.10
C TRP A 292 -5.38 1.69 -1.50
N ALA A 293 -5.51 2.70 -0.64
CA ALA A 293 -4.74 3.94 -0.67
C ALA A 293 -4.22 4.27 0.73
N MET A 294 -3.05 4.88 0.81
CA MET A 294 -2.48 5.34 2.07
C MET A 294 -1.67 6.61 1.86
N HIS A 295 -1.46 7.37 2.93
CA HIS A 295 -0.57 8.53 2.90
C HIS A 295 0.86 8.09 2.58
N ARG A 296 1.61 8.92 1.86
CA ARG A 296 3.03 8.68 1.56
C ARG A 296 3.87 8.48 2.83
N ASN A 297 3.64 9.27 3.87
CA ASN A 297 4.38 9.14 5.13
C ASN A 297 4.08 7.82 5.85
N ALA A 298 2.85 7.31 5.78
CA ALA A 298 2.48 6.00 6.29
C ALA A 298 3.22 4.91 5.52
N PHE A 299 3.21 4.97 4.18
CA PHE A 299 3.95 4.04 3.33
C PHE A 299 5.46 4.01 3.66
N ASP A 300 6.09 5.19 3.78
CA ASP A 300 7.52 5.29 4.10
C ASP A 300 7.82 4.81 5.53
N ALA A 301 6.94 5.09 6.51
CA ALA A 301 7.10 4.67 7.90
C ALA A 301 6.99 3.14 8.10
N ILE A 302 6.21 2.46 7.26
CA ILE A 302 6.16 0.98 7.22
C ILE A 302 7.45 0.40 6.61
N GLY A 303 8.15 1.19 5.78
CA GLY A 303 9.28 0.74 4.96
C GLY A 303 8.86 0.20 3.59
N GLY A 304 7.68 0.60 3.10
CA GLY A 304 7.07 0.05 1.89
C GLY A 304 6.22 -1.19 2.13
N LEU A 305 5.60 -1.72 1.06
CA LEU A 305 4.85 -2.97 1.10
C LEU A 305 5.79 -4.17 1.28
N LEU A 306 5.26 -5.23 1.87
CA LEU A 306 5.94 -6.50 2.08
C LEU A 306 6.33 -7.17 0.74
N ASP A 307 7.62 -7.17 0.39
CA ASP A 307 8.12 -7.69 -0.89
C ASP A 307 8.77 -9.07 -0.80
N PHE A 308 8.83 -9.68 0.37
CA PHE A 308 9.32 -11.05 0.56
C PHE A 308 8.27 -12.14 0.28
N CYS A 309 7.07 -11.75 -0.18
CA CYS A 309 5.93 -12.65 -0.36
C CYS A 309 5.86 -13.26 -1.76
N ILE A 310 6.78 -14.18 -2.06
CA ILE A 310 7.01 -14.68 -3.43
C ILE A 310 5.94 -15.62 -4.01
N VAL A 311 4.87 -15.92 -3.25
CA VAL A 311 3.67 -16.67 -3.72
C VAL A 311 2.36 -15.86 -3.68
N GLY A 312 2.43 -14.57 -3.33
CA GLY A 312 1.32 -13.63 -3.42
C GLY A 312 0.23 -13.62 -2.31
N PRO A 313 0.54 -13.78 -1.01
CA PRO A 313 -0.41 -13.52 0.08
C PRO A 313 -0.53 -12.04 0.48
N GLY A 314 0.11 -11.11 -0.25
CA GLY A 314 0.34 -9.75 0.25
C GLY A 314 -0.90 -8.96 0.64
N ASP A 315 -1.98 -9.06 -0.13
CA ASP A 315 -3.25 -8.41 0.21
C ASP A 315 -3.81 -8.91 1.57
N LEU A 316 -3.71 -10.22 1.84
CA LEU A 316 -4.19 -10.82 3.10
C LEU A 316 -3.32 -10.39 4.27
N HIS A 317 -2.00 -10.45 4.12
CA HIS A 317 -1.02 -9.99 5.12
C HIS A 317 -1.24 -8.53 5.46
N PHE A 318 -1.40 -7.67 4.43
CA PHE A 318 -1.65 -6.25 4.60
C PHE A 318 -2.91 -6.00 5.43
N ALA A 319 -4.04 -6.60 5.05
CA ALA A 319 -5.33 -6.37 5.70
C ALA A 319 -5.34 -6.79 7.17
N TYR A 320 -4.85 -7.99 7.50
CA TYR A 320 -4.83 -8.49 8.88
C TYR A 320 -3.77 -7.79 9.75
N ALA A 321 -2.67 -7.33 9.15
CA ALA A 321 -1.68 -6.52 9.86
C ALA A 321 -2.24 -5.19 10.36
N LEU A 322 -3.25 -4.61 9.70
CA LEU A 322 -3.93 -3.40 10.20
C LEU A 322 -4.49 -3.59 11.61
N LEU A 323 -4.85 -4.82 11.97
CA LEU A 323 -5.41 -5.19 13.29
C LEU A 323 -4.36 -5.76 14.25
N GLY A 324 -3.09 -5.85 13.85
CA GLY A 324 -2.07 -6.60 14.60
C GLY A 324 -2.24 -8.13 14.53
N ARG A 325 -2.96 -8.63 13.51
CA ARG A 325 -3.35 -10.05 13.38
C ARG A 325 -2.64 -10.76 12.22
N ILE A 326 -1.47 -10.29 11.80
CA ILE A 326 -0.73 -10.87 10.66
C ILE A 326 -0.34 -12.33 10.88
N HIS A 327 -0.14 -12.76 12.13
CA HIS A 327 0.14 -14.18 12.44
C HIS A 327 -0.99 -15.12 12.00
N GLU A 328 -2.21 -14.60 11.82
CA GLU A 328 -3.35 -15.35 11.31
C GLU A 328 -3.37 -15.46 9.78
N THR A 329 -2.32 -15.10 9.03
CA THR A 329 -2.36 -15.08 7.55
C THR A 329 -1.41 -16.06 6.87
N TYR A 330 -0.56 -16.75 7.64
CA TYR A 330 0.39 -17.72 7.12
C TYR A 330 0.38 -19.05 7.91
N PRO A 331 0.84 -20.17 7.32
CA PRO A 331 0.96 -21.44 8.01
C PRO A 331 2.05 -21.40 9.08
N CYS A 332 1.81 -22.04 10.23
CA CYS A 332 2.82 -22.19 11.30
C CYS A 332 4.04 -23.04 10.88
N SER A 333 3.91 -23.80 9.78
CA SER A 333 4.96 -24.64 9.19
C SER A 333 6.01 -23.86 8.37
N LEU A 334 5.81 -22.57 8.11
CA LEU A 334 6.84 -21.74 7.46
C LEU A 334 8.05 -21.53 8.39
N GLY A 335 9.20 -21.25 7.78
CA GLY A 335 10.43 -20.89 8.50
C GLY A 335 10.22 -19.75 9.51
N LYS A 336 10.92 -19.82 10.65
CA LYS A 336 10.80 -18.83 11.73
C LYS A 336 11.20 -17.42 11.32
N ASP A 337 12.14 -17.31 10.40
CA ASP A 337 12.58 -16.07 9.79
C ASP A 337 11.51 -15.43 8.89
N TYR A 338 10.70 -16.22 8.18
CA TYR A 338 9.51 -15.71 7.50
C TYR A 338 8.48 -15.17 8.49
N GLN A 339 8.18 -15.94 9.53
CA GLN A 339 7.22 -15.54 10.58
C GLN A 339 7.65 -14.21 11.22
N GLN A 340 8.92 -14.13 11.62
CA GLN A 340 9.51 -12.91 12.19
C GLN A 340 9.46 -11.73 11.22
N SER A 341 9.83 -11.92 9.94
CA SER A 341 9.78 -10.86 8.92
C SER A 341 8.36 -10.32 8.73
N ALA A 342 7.36 -11.22 8.76
CA ALA A 342 5.95 -10.85 8.68
C ALA A 342 5.48 -10.09 9.93
N GLU A 343 5.82 -10.56 11.13
CA GLU A 343 5.46 -9.90 12.39
C GLU A 343 6.11 -8.52 12.51
N GLU A 344 7.40 -8.38 12.22
CA GLU A 344 8.11 -7.11 12.27
C GLU A 344 7.50 -6.07 11.32
N TRP A 345 7.20 -6.47 10.07
CA TRP A 345 6.53 -5.61 9.11
C TRP A 345 5.09 -5.28 9.55
N GLY A 346 4.35 -6.28 10.02
CA GLY A 346 2.97 -6.14 10.48
C GLY A 346 2.82 -5.24 11.69
N ASN A 347 3.75 -5.29 12.64
CA ASN A 347 3.76 -4.45 13.85
C ASN A 347 3.91 -2.96 13.51
N ARG A 348 4.73 -2.62 12.50
CA ARG A 348 4.86 -1.24 12.01
C ARG A 348 3.54 -0.75 11.41
N LEU A 349 2.89 -1.58 10.60
CA LEU A 349 1.58 -1.26 10.01
C LEU A 349 0.48 -1.14 11.07
N ALA A 350 0.39 -2.07 12.02
CA ALA A 350 -0.59 -2.05 13.10
C ALA A 350 -0.52 -0.76 13.93
N THR A 351 0.70 -0.29 14.22
CA THR A 351 0.95 0.96 14.94
C THR A 351 0.37 2.16 14.18
N ILE A 352 0.63 2.27 12.88
CA ILE A 352 0.13 3.35 12.03
C ILE A 352 -1.40 3.27 11.88
N ALA A 353 -1.92 2.06 11.72
CA ALA A 353 -3.34 1.79 11.62
C ALA A 353 -4.12 1.96 12.94
N GLY A 354 -3.43 2.22 14.07
CA GLY A 354 -4.07 2.29 15.39
C GLY A 354 -4.85 1.02 15.72
N HIS A 355 -4.30 -0.15 15.34
CA HIS A 355 -4.99 -1.44 15.44
C HIS A 355 -6.39 -1.46 14.78
N GLY A 356 -6.56 -0.71 13.70
CA GLY A 356 -7.81 -0.58 12.94
C GLY A 356 -8.53 0.76 13.14
N ALA A 357 -8.26 1.49 14.23
CA ALA A 357 -8.91 2.77 14.52
C ALA A 357 -8.65 3.85 13.44
N ASN A 358 -7.50 3.77 12.77
CA ASN A 358 -7.07 4.73 11.73
C ASN A 358 -7.26 4.17 10.31
N VAL A 359 -8.19 3.23 10.11
CA VAL A 359 -8.50 2.64 8.82
C VAL A 359 -9.89 3.07 8.37
N GLY A 360 -9.97 3.58 7.14
CA GLY A 360 -11.22 3.99 6.51
C GLY A 360 -11.59 3.16 5.28
N TYR A 361 -12.70 3.56 4.66
CA TYR A 361 -13.10 3.05 3.35
C TYR A 361 -13.72 4.17 2.51
N VAL A 362 -13.76 3.96 1.20
CA VAL A 362 -14.46 4.85 0.27
C VAL A 362 -15.86 4.31 0.02
N ASN A 363 -16.88 5.14 0.24
CA ASN A 363 -18.28 4.78 0.00
C ASN A 363 -18.59 4.76 -1.52
N THR A 364 -18.06 3.76 -2.21
CA THR A 364 -18.28 3.48 -3.62
C THR A 364 -18.29 1.98 -3.87
N ASP A 365 -18.81 1.58 -5.02
CA ASP A 365 -18.82 0.21 -5.48
C ASP A 365 -17.61 -0.07 -6.38
N LEU A 366 -17.12 -1.31 -6.31
CA LEU A 366 -16.01 -1.81 -7.12
C LEU A 366 -16.43 -3.06 -7.86
N PHE A 367 -16.11 -3.11 -9.15
CA PHE A 367 -16.34 -4.28 -9.99
C PHE A 367 -15.01 -4.93 -10.33
N HIS A 368 -14.87 -6.17 -9.90
CA HIS A 368 -13.73 -7.00 -10.20
C HIS A 368 -14.09 -7.93 -11.36
N ARG A 369 -13.42 -7.75 -12.50
CA ARG A 369 -13.70 -8.50 -13.73
C ARG A 369 -13.10 -9.90 -13.72
N TRP A 370 -13.74 -10.80 -14.45
CA TRP A 370 -13.29 -12.17 -14.60
C TRP A 370 -11.90 -12.25 -15.26
N HIS A 371 -11.04 -13.09 -14.69
CA HIS A 371 -9.71 -13.42 -15.20
C HIS A 371 -9.30 -14.81 -14.70
N GLY A 372 -10.21 -15.76 -14.89
CA GLY A 372 -10.06 -17.14 -14.48
C GLY A 372 -10.60 -17.46 -13.09
N SER A 373 -10.79 -18.76 -12.89
CA SER A 373 -11.43 -19.33 -11.70
C SER A 373 -10.60 -19.10 -10.45
N ARG A 374 -11.27 -19.05 -9.30
CA ARG A 374 -10.65 -18.94 -7.99
C ARG A 374 -9.94 -20.23 -7.59
N GLU A 375 -10.47 -21.38 -7.99
CA GLU A 375 -9.88 -22.70 -7.74
C GLU A 375 -8.45 -22.77 -8.33
N SER A 376 -8.28 -22.35 -9.59
CA SER A 376 -6.98 -22.34 -10.27
C SER A 376 -5.96 -21.38 -9.63
N ARG A 377 -6.38 -20.46 -8.75
CA ARG A 377 -5.46 -19.56 -8.04
C ARG A 377 -4.65 -20.25 -6.95
N GLY A 378 -5.04 -21.45 -6.52
CA GLY A 378 -4.25 -22.27 -5.60
C GLY A 378 -3.93 -21.59 -4.27
N TYR A 379 -4.85 -20.78 -3.72
CA TYR A 379 -4.58 -19.94 -2.53
C TYR A 379 -4.05 -20.73 -1.33
N ASN A 380 -4.48 -21.98 -1.17
CA ASN A 380 -4.01 -22.89 -0.12
C ASN A 380 -2.77 -23.67 -0.55
N SER A 381 -2.79 -24.27 -1.74
CA SER A 381 -1.71 -25.15 -2.20
C SER A 381 -0.40 -24.42 -2.49
N ARG A 382 -0.44 -23.14 -2.87
CA ARG A 382 0.76 -22.35 -3.18
C ARG A 382 1.75 -22.23 -2.01
N TRP A 383 1.29 -22.38 -0.77
CA TRP A 383 2.16 -22.40 0.40
C TRP A 383 3.11 -23.58 0.42
N SER A 384 2.74 -24.72 -0.19
CA SER A 384 3.61 -25.89 -0.26
C SER A 384 4.94 -25.56 -0.94
N ILE A 385 4.93 -24.63 -1.90
CA ILE A 385 6.16 -24.24 -2.61
C ILE A 385 7.17 -23.58 -1.64
N LEU A 386 6.70 -22.80 -0.67
CA LEU A 386 7.60 -22.23 0.33
C LEU A 386 8.05 -23.27 1.37
N ILE A 387 7.15 -24.18 1.75
CA ILE A 387 7.40 -25.20 2.77
C ILE A 387 8.36 -26.28 2.25
N ASP A 388 8.04 -26.87 1.10
CA ASP A 388 8.76 -27.99 0.48
C ASP A 388 10.21 -27.62 0.13
N TYR A 389 10.43 -26.36 -0.25
CA TYR A 389 11.75 -25.84 -0.58
C TYR A 389 12.38 -25.01 0.54
N GLN A 390 11.82 -25.03 1.75
CA GLN A 390 12.38 -24.37 2.94
C GLN A 390 12.77 -22.91 2.67
N TYR A 391 11.86 -22.16 2.04
CA TYR A 391 12.11 -20.78 1.65
C TYR A 391 12.40 -19.89 2.86
N SER A 392 13.51 -19.14 2.77
CA SER A 392 13.92 -18.13 3.73
C SER A 392 13.97 -16.77 3.06
N PRO A 393 13.18 -15.76 3.48
CA PRO A 393 13.30 -14.42 2.93
C PRO A 393 14.64 -13.75 3.28
N VAL A 394 15.32 -14.20 4.34
CA VAL A 394 16.59 -13.63 4.80
C VAL A 394 17.76 -14.16 3.98
N THR A 395 17.80 -15.47 3.69
CA THR A 395 18.93 -16.07 2.97
C THR A 395 18.69 -16.19 1.47
N ASP A 396 17.44 -16.40 1.04
CA ASP A 396 17.13 -16.74 -0.35
C ASP A 396 16.80 -15.53 -1.20
N LEU A 397 16.56 -14.35 -0.63
CA LEU A 397 16.29 -13.13 -1.41
C LEU A 397 17.45 -12.13 -1.35
N ARG A 398 17.58 -11.39 -2.44
CA ARG A 398 18.40 -10.18 -2.52
C ARG A 398 17.65 -9.12 -3.30
N HIS A 399 17.90 -7.86 -2.95
CA HIS A 399 17.47 -6.71 -3.74
C HIS A 399 18.61 -6.28 -4.65
N ASP A 400 18.35 -6.12 -5.94
CA ASP A 400 19.29 -5.46 -6.83
C ASP A 400 19.53 -4.02 -6.39
N LYS A 401 20.80 -3.63 -6.26
CA LYS A 401 21.19 -2.33 -5.66
C LYS A 401 20.77 -1.13 -6.51
N ILE A 402 20.53 -1.32 -7.81
CA ILE A 402 20.23 -0.23 -8.75
C ILE A 402 18.72 -0.14 -8.99
N SER A 403 18.11 -1.26 -9.38
CA SER A 403 16.70 -1.32 -9.76
C SER A 403 15.75 -1.54 -8.58
N GLY A 404 16.24 -2.08 -7.45
CA GLY A 404 15.43 -2.49 -6.32
C GLY A 404 14.63 -3.78 -6.54
N VAL A 405 14.76 -4.39 -7.72
CA VAL A 405 14.06 -5.63 -8.09
C VAL A 405 14.61 -6.78 -7.25
N ILE A 406 13.72 -7.58 -6.68
CA ILE A 406 14.14 -8.78 -5.95
C ILE A 406 14.50 -9.94 -6.89
N ASP A 407 15.51 -10.68 -6.48
CA ASP A 407 15.94 -11.94 -7.08
C ASP A 407 16.30 -12.93 -6.00
N PHE A 408 16.47 -14.19 -6.39
CA PHE A 408 17.05 -15.18 -5.50
C PHE A 408 18.52 -14.88 -5.26
N ASN A 409 18.92 -14.91 -3.99
CA ASN A 409 20.31 -14.81 -3.58
C ASN A 409 21.03 -16.12 -3.93
N SER A 410 22.00 -16.05 -4.83
CA SER A 410 22.95 -17.15 -5.04
C SER A 410 24.13 -16.92 -4.09
N THR A 411 24.11 -17.54 -2.92
CA THR A 411 25.20 -17.49 -1.92
C THR A 411 26.54 -18.03 -2.43
N LEU A 412 26.61 -18.56 -3.65
CA LEU A 412 27.77 -19.23 -4.23
C LEU A 412 28.33 -18.56 -5.50
N GLY A 413 28.05 -17.26 -5.70
CA GLY A 413 28.41 -16.59 -6.95
C GLY A 413 27.63 -17.17 -8.14
N GLU A 414 27.83 -16.61 -9.31
CA GLU A 414 27.07 -16.95 -10.53
C GLU A 414 27.25 -18.40 -11.03
N CYS A 415 28.02 -19.24 -10.32
CA CYS A 415 28.54 -20.51 -10.82
C CYS A 415 28.07 -21.77 -10.08
N ILE A 416 27.28 -21.69 -8.99
CA ILE A 416 26.72 -22.90 -8.36
C ILE A 416 25.19 -22.75 -8.22
N ASP A 417 24.49 -23.44 -9.12
CA ASP A 417 23.04 -23.64 -9.09
C ASP A 417 22.65 -24.37 -7.81
N ASP A 418 22.15 -23.67 -6.77
CA ASP A 418 21.47 -24.35 -5.66
C ASP A 418 20.29 -25.18 -6.24
N PRO A 419 20.36 -26.52 -6.18
CA PRO A 419 19.32 -27.37 -6.77
C PRO A 419 17.94 -27.13 -6.15
N ARG A 420 17.88 -26.71 -4.88
CA ARG A 420 16.65 -26.35 -4.18
C ARG A 420 16.02 -25.11 -4.80
N ILE A 421 16.79 -24.03 -4.96
CA ILE A 421 16.32 -22.78 -5.61
C ILE A 421 15.91 -23.05 -7.06
N LYS A 422 16.65 -23.88 -7.80
CA LYS A 422 16.31 -24.24 -9.18
C LYS A 422 14.97 -24.96 -9.27
N LYS A 423 14.70 -25.92 -8.38
CA LYS A 423 13.42 -26.62 -8.30
C LYS A 423 12.29 -25.68 -7.86
N MET A 424 12.54 -24.80 -6.89
CA MET A 424 11.57 -23.79 -6.46
C MET A 424 11.18 -22.82 -7.59
N LYS A 425 12.16 -22.36 -8.39
CA LYS A 425 11.90 -21.55 -9.60
C LYS A 425 10.99 -22.27 -10.59
N GLN A 426 11.22 -23.56 -10.84
CA GLN A 426 10.35 -24.35 -11.72
C GLN A 426 8.94 -24.50 -11.12
N ALA A 427 8.83 -24.76 -9.82
CA ALA A 427 7.54 -24.85 -9.13
C ALA A 427 6.74 -23.53 -9.21
N MET A 428 7.42 -22.38 -9.11
CA MET A 428 6.81 -21.06 -9.34
C MET A 428 6.28 -20.90 -10.76
N VAL A 429 7.07 -21.27 -11.76
CA VAL A 429 6.61 -21.23 -13.16
C VAL A 429 5.38 -22.11 -13.36
N ASN A 430 5.41 -23.35 -12.84
CA ASN A 430 4.28 -24.28 -12.93
C ASN A 430 3.02 -23.72 -12.25
N TYR A 431 3.18 -23.09 -11.08
CA TYR A 431 2.08 -22.41 -10.38
C TYR A 431 1.47 -21.29 -11.24
N PHE A 432 2.29 -20.45 -11.90
CA PHE A 432 1.74 -19.40 -12.76
C PHE A 432 0.99 -19.96 -13.98
N ILE A 433 1.48 -21.05 -14.57
CA ILE A 433 0.81 -21.75 -15.68
C ILE A 433 -0.52 -22.38 -15.21
N SER A 434 -0.57 -22.94 -13.99
CA SER A 434 -1.79 -23.60 -13.51
C SER A 434 -2.94 -22.63 -13.20
N ARG A 435 -2.67 -21.33 -13.15
CA ARG A 435 -3.70 -20.30 -12.90
C ARG A 435 -4.71 -20.16 -14.02
N ASN A 436 -4.33 -20.52 -15.25
CA ASN A 436 -5.21 -20.59 -16.44
C ASN A 436 -6.16 -19.38 -16.56
N GLU A 437 -5.61 -18.16 -16.50
CA GLU A 437 -6.42 -16.95 -16.31
C GLU A 437 -7.30 -16.59 -17.52
N ASP A 438 -6.98 -17.11 -18.71
CA ASP A 438 -7.76 -16.93 -19.94
C ASP A 438 -9.00 -17.85 -20.03
N THR A 439 -9.23 -18.73 -19.06
CA THR A 439 -10.42 -19.60 -19.07
C THR A 439 -11.71 -18.79 -19.02
N THR A 440 -12.73 -19.20 -19.79
CA THR A 440 -14.06 -18.58 -19.80
C THR A 440 -15.10 -19.37 -18.98
N ASN A 441 -14.72 -20.55 -18.48
CA ASN A 441 -15.61 -21.41 -17.71
C ASN A 441 -15.84 -20.86 -16.29
N THR A 442 -17.05 -20.38 -16.03
CA THR A 442 -17.53 -20.03 -14.69
C THR A 442 -18.19 -21.26 -14.05
N SER A 443 -17.61 -21.81 -12.98
CA SER A 443 -18.23 -22.93 -12.25
C SER A 443 -19.19 -22.40 -11.17
N LYS A 444 -20.26 -23.14 -10.86
CA LYS A 444 -21.23 -22.77 -9.81
C LYS A 444 -20.63 -22.69 -8.40
N GLN A 445 -19.44 -23.28 -8.18
CA GLN A 445 -18.69 -23.21 -6.91
C GLN A 445 -18.04 -21.84 -6.66
N GLU A 446 -18.03 -20.94 -7.65
CA GLU A 446 -17.55 -19.55 -7.47
C GLU A 446 -18.50 -18.70 -6.60
N SER A 447 -19.73 -19.16 -6.37
CA SER A 447 -20.79 -18.45 -5.64
C SER A 447 -20.74 -18.60 -4.11
N THR A 448 -19.99 -19.57 -3.59
CA THR A 448 -19.93 -19.83 -2.14
C THR A 448 -18.86 -18.97 -1.45
N THR A 449 -19.20 -18.35 -0.33
CA THR A 449 -18.28 -17.64 0.60
C THR A 449 -17.22 -18.56 1.22
N GLU A 450 -17.32 -19.87 1.00
CA GLU A 450 -16.34 -20.85 1.43
C GLU A 450 -15.00 -20.64 0.71
N ILE A 451 -14.02 -20.13 1.44
CA ILE A 451 -12.62 -20.49 1.20
C ILE A 451 -12.46 -21.97 1.59
N PRO A 452 -11.74 -22.81 0.84
CA PRO A 452 -11.41 -24.14 1.34
C PRO A 452 -10.58 -24.01 2.63
N MET A 453 -10.99 -24.75 3.66
CA MET A 453 -10.48 -24.74 5.02
C MET A 453 -9.15 -25.53 5.15
N GLN A 454 -8.44 -25.24 6.26
CA GLN A 454 -7.48 -26.07 7.02
C GLN A 454 -6.04 -25.54 7.09
N TYR A 455 -5.79 -24.75 8.13
CA TYR A 455 -4.67 -25.03 9.03
C TYR A 455 -5.26 -25.16 10.44
N GLN A 456 -5.86 -26.30 10.73
CA GLN A 456 -6.08 -26.70 12.12
C GLN A 456 -4.73 -27.14 12.66
N ASP A 457 -4.12 -26.29 13.48
CA ASP A 457 -3.28 -26.68 14.63
C ASP A 457 -2.87 -25.38 15.36
N ALA A 458 -3.83 -24.79 16.07
CA ALA A 458 -3.57 -23.75 17.06
C ALA A 458 -4.50 -23.94 18.28
N ASN A 459 -4.66 -25.19 18.74
CA ASN A 459 -5.03 -25.43 20.13
C ASN A 459 -3.73 -25.49 20.94
N ASN A 460 -3.22 -24.32 21.35
CA ASN A 460 -2.47 -24.05 22.58
C ASN A 460 -1.64 -22.78 22.45
N TYR A 461 -2.30 -21.63 22.55
CA TYR A 461 -1.71 -20.50 23.26
C TYR A 461 -2.74 -19.97 24.25
N PRO A 462 -2.39 -19.80 25.54
CA PRO A 462 -3.33 -19.32 26.53
C PRO A 462 -3.78 -17.92 26.16
N ILE A 463 -5.10 -17.72 26.14
CA ILE A 463 -5.72 -16.40 26.16
C ILE A 463 -5.24 -15.73 27.45
N THR A 464 -4.20 -14.90 27.39
CA THR A 464 -3.95 -13.93 28.47
C THR A 464 -5.01 -12.86 28.33
N SER A 465 -6.11 -13.06 29.06
CA SER A 465 -7.08 -12.03 29.38
C SER A 465 -6.34 -10.80 29.90
N VAL A 466 -6.33 -9.72 29.13
CA VAL A 466 -6.03 -8.39 29.66
C VAL A 466 -7.22 -8.03 30.57
N PRO A 467 -7.02 -7.71 31.86
CA PRO A 467 -8.12 -7.41 32.77
C PRO A 467 -8.83 -6.12 32.36
N ASN A 468 -10.15 -6.20 32.18
CA ASN A 468 -11.06 -5.07 32.14
C ASN A 468 -11.32 -4.58 33.57
N GLU A 469 -10.70 -3.48 33.96
CA GLU A 469 -11.00 -2.63 35.13
C GLU A 469 -10.07 -1.40 34.97
N GLN A 470 -10.45 -0.13 34.87
CA GLN A 470 -11.58 0.64 35.37
C GLN A 470 -11.84 1.82 34.41
N LEU A 471 -13.05 1.95 33.86
CA LEU A 471 -13.53 3.24 33.34
C LEU A 471 -14.19 3.97 34.52
N LEU A 472 -13.45 4.92 35.10
CA LEU A 472 -13.99 5.87 36.06
C LEU A 472 -15.01 6.78 35.35
N VAL A 473 -16.26 6.60 35.76
CA VAL A 473 -17.40 7.47 35.50
C VAL A 473 -17.13 8.82 36.19
N ASN A 474 -16.89 9.87 35.41
CA ASN A 474 -17.07 11.25 35.88
C ASN A 474 -18.45 11.73 35.41
N ALA A 475 -19.46 11.44 36.23
CA ALA A 475 -20.75 12.08 36.16
C ALA A 475 -20.64 13.48 36.77
N SER A 476 -21.03 14.48 35.99
CA SER A 476 -21.23 15.87 36.39
C SER A 476 -22.35 15.96 37.44
N HIS A 477 -21.99 16.25 38.69
CA HIS A 477 -22.94 16.73 39.68
C HIS A 477 -23.20 18.23 39.46
N HIS A 478 -24.35 18.55 38.86
CA HIS A 478 -25.08 19.77 39.18
C HIS A 478 -26.26 19.42 40.08
N ARG A 479 -26.27 20.02 41.27
CA ARG A 479 -27.38 20.05 42.22
C ARG A 479 -28.53 20.90 41.67
N SER A 480 -29.76 20.43 41.85
CA SER A 480 -30.95 21.14 42.34
C SER A 480 -32.11 20.16 42.16
N ASP A 481 -32.53 19.50 43.23
CA ASP A 481 -33.57 19.93 44.18
C ASP A 481 -35.00 19.60 43.68
N ALA A 482 -35.74 19.02 44.62
CA ALA A 482 -37.18 19.10 44.81
C ALA A 482 -38.12 18.06 44.16
N PHE A 483 -38.48 17.11 45.03
CA PHE A 483 -39.85 16.85 45.52
C PHE A 483 -40.88 16.04 44.71
N HIS A 484 -41.45 15.08 45.47
CA HIS A 484 -42.79 14.46 45.40
C HIS A 484 -43.06 13.47 44.27
N ASP A 485 -43.77 12.38 44.47
CA ASP A 485 -44.21 11.56 45.60
C ASP A 485 -44.91 10.36 44.92
N ALA A 486 -44.88 9.19 45.58
CA ALA A 486 -45.93 8.16 45.67
C ALA A 486 -46.71 7.71 44.38
N GLU A 487 -46.93 6.44 44.07
CA GLU A 487 -46.88 5.14 44.76
C GLU A 487 -46.45 4.04 43.78
#